data_AF-A0A077XND0-F1
#
_entry.id   AF-A0A077XND0-F1
#
_cell.length_a   1.000
_cell.length_b   1.000
_cell.length_c   1.000
_cell.angle_alpha   90.00
_cell.angle_beta   90.00
_cell.angle_gamma   90.00
#
_symmetry.space_group_name_H-M   'P 1'
#
loop_
_entity.id
_entity.type
_entity.pdbx_description
1 polymer ?
#
loop_
_entity_poly.entity_id
_entity_poly.type
_entity_poly.pdbx_seq_one_letter_code
_entity_poly.pdbx_strand_id
1 'polypeptide(L)'
;MQTDFAVEVKDLGLDRGVQGSKAKHTSIQEYYEKLNNYENEPGIEKGLTYEVPEPEFFESKNVYGERVAEAVAAQIIDQIAPRFDNANLLASQTKKLKKELLNTRKTLDEVQKRAKPYLDIINEYNHPNLEKEFNKQVAKLKDNFDSALEHHRFLKRQEEQERFNQQRELRNQLHLEQEQKKQLVEQERQEKERLALLRRQELENQRKNEPKKPDNGNNNDYSPS
;
A
#
# COMPACT_ATOMS: atom_id res chain seq x y z
N MET A 1 8.56 63.25 -26.75
CA MET A 1 8.28 62.94 -28.17
C MET A 1 6.96 62.21 -28.39
N GLN A 2 6.79 60.94 -27.97
CA GLN A 2 5.51 60.22 -28.18
C GLN A 2 4.37 60.76 -27.30
N THR A 3 4.66 61.21 -26.07
CA THR A 3 3.67 61.85 -25.17
C THR A 3 3.21 63.19 -25.71
N ASP A 4 4.15 64.03 -26.14
CA ASP A 4 3.84 65.39 -26.62
C ASP A 4 3.06 65.34 -27.93
N PHE A 5 3.43 64.43 -28.85
CA PHE A 5 2.70 64.21 -30.09
C PHE A 5 1.25 63.77 -29.84
N ALA A 6 1.01 62.86 -28.88
CA ALA A 6 -0.33 62.39 -28.56
C ALA A 6 -1.23 63.48 -27.96
N VAL A 7 -0.67 64.49 -27.29
CA VAL A 7 -1.44 65.65 -26.80
C VAL A 7 -1.91 66.50 -27.99
N GLU A 8 -1.07 66.66 -29.00
CA GLU A 8 -1.34 67.49 -30.18
C GLU A 8 -2.34 66.85 -31.15
N VAL A 9 -2.35 65.52 -31.28
CA VAL A 9 -3.30 64.79 -32.14
C VAL A 9 -4.54 64.27 -31.41
N LYS A 10 -4.72 64.63 -30.13
CA LYS A 10 -5.83 64.14 -29.29
C LYS A 10 -7.20 64.48 -29.87
N ASP A 11 -7.33 65.66 -30.48
CA ASP A 11 -8.58 66.13 -31.08
C ASP A 11 -8.98 65.32 -32.33
N LEU A 12 -8.05 64.52 -32.89
CA LEU A 12 -8.30 63.57 -33.98
C LEU A 12 -8.76 62.19 -33.47
N GLY A 13 -8.92 62.02 -32.16
CA GLY A 13 -9.28 60.74 -31.54
C GLY A 13 -8.15 59.71 -31.51
N LEU A 14 -6.90 60.14 -31.70
CA LEU A 14 -5.72 59.28 -31.64
C LEU A 14 -5.10 59.30 -30.24
N ASP A 15 -5.02 58.12 -29.63
CA ASP A 15 -4.39 57.94 -28.33
C ASP A 15 -2.92 57.58 -28.44
N ARG A 16 -2.19 57.87 -27.35
CA ARG A 16 -0.80 57.43 -27.19
C ARG A 16 -0.67 55.91 -27.17
N GLY A 17 0.47 55.41 -27.62
CA GLY A 17 0.91 54.04 -27.36
C GLY A 17 1.18 53.76 -25.88
N VAL A 18 1.28 52.48 -25.52
CA VAL A 18 1.52 52.01 -24.14
C VAL A 18 2.85 52.54 -23.60
N GLN A 19 2.82 53.21 -22.45
CA GLN A 19 4.04 53.69 -21.77
C GLN A 19 4.89 52.52 -21.29
N GLY A 20 6.18 52.55 -21.61
CA GLY A 20 7.09 51.46 -21.21
C GLY A 20 6.80 50.15 -21.94
N SER A 21 6.18 50.21 -23.12
CA SER A 21 5.95 49.04 -23.97
C SER A 21 7.25 48.25 -24.16
N LYS A 22 7.17 46.94 -23.90
CA LYS A 22 8.25 45.98 -24.19
C LYS A 22 8.18 45.42 -25.61
N ALA A 23 7.26 45.93 -26.44
CA ALA A 23 7.13 45.53 -27.83
C ALA A 23 8.44 45.83 -28.56
N LYS A 24 8.95 44.83 -29.30
CA LYS A 24 10.12 45.00 -30.16
C LYS A 24 9.64 45.46 -31.53
N HIS A 25 10.36 46.42 -32.11
CA HIS A 25 10.12 46.78 -33.50
C HIS A 25 10.43 45.58 -34.39
N THR A 26 9.52 45.27 -35.31
CA THR A 26 9.66 44.21 -36.32
C THR A 26 9.53 44.86 -37.69
N SER A 27 10.18 44.28 -38.71
CA SER A 27 10.01 44.76 -40.08
C SER A 27 8.57 44.54 -40.56
N ILE A 28 8.14 45.30 -41.58
CA ILE A 28 6.80 45.14 -42.19
C ILE A 28 6.64 43.71 -42.72
N GLN A 29 7.69 43.19 -43.37
CA GLN A 29 7.71 41.82 -43.87
C GLN A 29 7.52 40.80 -42.74
N GLU A 30 8.30 40.89 -41.66
CA GLU A 30 8.18 40.00 -40.49
C GLU A 30 6.79 40.08 -39.84
N TYR A 31 6.19 41.28 -39.80
CA TYR A 31 4.85 41.46 -39.26
C TYR A 31 3.80 40.71 -40.10
N TYR A 32 3.82 40.86 -41.43
CA TYR A 32 2.88 40.18 -42.31
C TYR A 32 3.17 38.68 -42.46
N GLU A 33 4.43 38.26 -42.37
CA GLU A 33 4.79 36.84 -42.30
C GLU A 33 4.20 36.17 -41.07
N LYS A 34 4.28 36.83 -39.89
CA LYS A 34 3.63 36.33 -38.67
C LYS A 34 2.12 36.30 -38.78
N LEU A 35 1.51 37.33 -39.40
CA LEU A 35 0.07 37.39 -39.58
C LEU A 35 -0.43 36.29 -40.54
N ASN A 36 0.29 36.07 -41.64
CA ASN A 36 -0.05 35.05 -42.64
C ASN A 36 0.26 33.62 -42.15
N ASN A 37 1.30 33.46 -41.33
CA ASN A 37 1.68 32.18 -40.73
C ASN A 37 1.10 31.99 -39.32
N TYR A 38 0.17 32.84 -38.88
CA TYR A 38 -0.48 32.73 -37.58
C TYR A 38 -1.20 31.38 -37.41
N GLU A 39 -1.67 30.79 -38.51
CA GLU A 39 -2.27 29.45 -38.55
C GLU A 39 -1.25 28.30 -38.46
N ASN A 40 0.05 28.59 -38.55
CA ASN A 40 1.16 27.63 -38.55
C ASN A 40 2.06 27.76 -37.31
N GLU A 41 1.70 28.60 -36.32
CA GLU A 41 2.43 28.65 -35.05
C GLU A 41 2.10 27.40 -34.21
N PRO A 42 3.12 26.67 -33.69
CA PRO A 42 2.90 25.53 -32.81
C PRO A 42 2.09 25.96 -31.58
N GLY A 43 0.84 25.51 -31.49
CA GLY A 43 -0.08 25.84 -30.41
C GLY A 43 -1.16 26.87 -30.74
N ILE A 44 -1.19 27.42 -31.96
CA ILE A 44 -2.30 28.20 -32.50
C ILE A 44 -2.71 27.59 -33.85
N GLU A 45 -3.70 26.72 -33.83
CA GLU A 45 -4.24 26.07 -35.04
C GLU A 45 -5.68 26.48 -35.32
N LYS A 46 -6.01 26.52 -36.62
CA LYS A 46 -7.28 26.85 -37.29
C LYS A 46 -8.52 26.74 -36.40
N GLY A 47 -9.37 27.76 -36.47
CA GLY A 47 -10.68 27.77 -35.82
C GLY A 47 -11.47 26.49 -36.12
N LEU A 48 -12.33 26.10 -35.17
CA LEU A 48 -13.16 24.88 -35.25
C LEU A 48 -13.77 24.72 -36.64
N THR A 49 -13.44 23.63 -37.32
CA THR A 49 -14.05 23.31 -38.62
C THR A 49 -15.29 22.46 -38.37
N TYR A 50 -16.44 22.84 -38.91
CA TYR A 50 -17.66 22.04 -38.77
C TYR A 50 -18.38 21.94 -40.12
N GLU A 51 -18.89 20.75 -40.40
CA GLU A 51 -19.74 20.46 -41.55
C GLU A 51 -21.20 20.50 -41.10
N VAL A 52 -22.00 21.31 -41.78
CA VAL A 52 -23.44 21.44 -41.53
C VAL A 52 -24.18 20.42 -42.39
N PRO A 53 -24.98 19.50 -41.82
CA PRO A 53 -25.75 18.54 -42.60
C PRO A 53 -26.70 19.23 -43.58
N GLU A 54 -26.91 18.67 -44.76
CA GLU A 54 -27.92 19.18 -45.69
C GLU A 54 -29.35 18.85 -45.22
N PRO A 55 -30.34 19.72 -45.47
CA PRO A 55 -31.73 19.48 -45.10
C PRO A 55 -32.31 18.27 -45.85
N GLU A 56 -33.07 17.42 -45.13
CA GLU A 56 -33.72 16.26 -45.73
C GLU A 56 -35.05 16.65 -46.42
N PHE A 57 -35.45 15.87 -47.43
CA PHE A 57 -36.68 16.14 -48.18
C PHE A 57 -37.90 15.96 -47.26
N PHE A 58 -38.72 17.02 -47.13
CA PHE A 58 -39.86 17.14 -46.19
C PHE A 58 -39.51 17.32 -44.70
N GLU A 59 -38.26 17.63 -44.34
CA GLU A 59 -37.89 17.93 -42.96
C GLU A 59 -38.47 19.28 -42.49
N SER A 60 -38.95 19.34 -41.24
CA SER A 60 -39.38 20.60 -40.65
C SER A 60 -38.17 21.43 -40.16
N LYS A 61 -38.28 22.77 -40.17
CA LYS A 61 -37.18 23.65 -39.75
C LYS A 61 -36.65 23.37 -38.34
N ASN A 62 -37.53 22.94 -37.42
CA ASN A 62 -37.15 22.64 -36.05
C ASN A 62 -36.29 21.36 -35.99
N VAL A 63 -36.71 20.32 -36.70
CA VAL A 63 -35.99 19.03 -36.78
C VAL A 63 -34.62 19.22 -37.44
N TYR A 64 -34.56 20.00 -38.52
CA TYR A 64 -33.29 20.38 -39.14
C TYR A 64 -32.36 21.12 -38.17
N GLY A 65 -32.90 22.10 -37.43
CA GLY A 65 -32.15 22.87 -36.45
C GLY A 65 -31.57 22.00 -35.33
N GLU A 66 -32.34 21.03 -34.81
CA GLU A 66 -31.88 20.07 -33.80
C GLU A 66 -30.75 19.19 -34.35
N ARG A 67 -30.92 18.61 -35.55
CA ARG A 67 -29.91 17.75 -36.19
C ARG A 67 -28.60 18.49 -36.47
N VAL A 68 -28.67 19.73 -36.94
CA VAL A 68 -27.49 20.59 -37.15
C VAL A 68 -26.81 20.89 -35.81
N ALA A 69 -27.56 21.24 -34.78
CA ALA A 69 -27.00 21.53 -33.46
C ALA A 69 -26.27 20.31 -32.87
N GLU A 70 -26.86 19.12 -32.95
CA GLU A 70 -26.23 17.88 -32.49
C GLU A 70 -24.98 17.52 -33.31
N ALA A 71 -25.04 17.60 -34.64
CA ALA A 71 -23.91 17.27 -35.51
C ALA A 71 -22.72 18.21 -35.30
N VAL A 72 -22.97 19.52 -35.19
CA VAL A 72 -21.92 20.52 -34.94
C VAL A 72 -21.36 20.33 -33.52
N ALA A 73 -22.20 20.10 -32.52
CA ALA A 73 -21.73 19.84 -31.16
C ALA A 73 -20.84 18.59 -31.08
N ALA A 74 -21.23 17.49 -31.74
CA ALA A 74 -20.43 16.27 -31.80
C ALA A 74 -19.06 16.51 -32.45
N GLN A 75 -19.02 17.18 -33.61
CA GLN A 75 -17.77 17.49 -34.31
C GLN A 75 -16.83 18.40 -33.49
N ILE A 76 -17.39 19.37 -32.76
CA ILE A 76 -16.63 20.23 -31.84
C ILE A 76 -16.07 19.40 -30.68
N ILE A 77 -16.88 18.52 -30.09
CA ILE A 77 -16.44 17.65 -29.00
C ILE A 77 -15.33 16.73 -29.48
N ASP A 78 -15.45 16.10 -30.64
CA ASP A 78 -14.43 15.22 -31.21
C ASP A 78 -13.10 15.92 -31.46
N GLN A 79 -13.13 17.20 -31.88
CA GLN A 79 -11.93 18.01 -32.05
C GLN A 79 -11.28 18.45 -30.73
N ILE A 80 -12.09 18.67 -29.68
CA ILE A 80 -11.59 19.21 -28.39
C ILE A 80 -11.26 18.08 -27.40
N ALA A 81 -11.92 16.94 -27.45
CA ALA A 81 -11.76 15.84 -26.50
C ALA A 81 -10.29 15.39 -26.35
N PRO A 82 -9.51 15.16 -27.42
CA PRO A 82 -8.10 14.80 -27.31
C PRO A 82 -7.27 15.87 -26.58
N ARG A 83 -7.61 17.16 -26.74
CA ARG A 83 -6.91 18.26 -26.06
C ARG A 83 -7.23 18.25 -24.57
N PHE A 84 -8.49 18.01 -24.22
CA PHE A 84 -8.91 17.90 -22.82
C PHE A 84 -8.22 16.72 -22.13
N ASP A 85 -8.15 15.56 -22.80
CA ASP A 85 -7.46 14.38 -22.29
C ASP A 85 -5.96 14.62 -22.12
N ASN A 86 -5.31 15.22 -23.12
CA ASN A 86 -3.91 15.59 -23.03
C ASN A 86 -3.63 16.62 -21.92
N ALA A 87 -4.50 17.62 -21.75
CA ALA A 87 -4.38 18.61 -20.70
C ALA A 87 -4.53 17.98 -19.31
N ASN A 88 -5.49 17.07 -19.14
CA ASN A 88 -5.67 16.32 -17.89
C ASN A 88 -4.49 15.40 -17.59
N LEU A 89 -3.97 14.71 -18.62
CA LEU A 89 -2.77 13.89 -18.50
C LEU A 89 -1.58 14.75 -18.04
N LEU A 90 -1.33 15.88 -18.72
CA LEU A 90 -0.23 16.79 -18.39
C LEU A 90 -0.39 17.39 -16.99
N ALA A 91 -1.61 17.77 -16.59
CA ALA A 91 -1.90 18.26 -15.25
C ALA A 91 -1.62 17.18 -14.19
N SER A 92 -2.02 15.94 -14.45
CA SER A 92 -1.76 14.80 -13.56
C SER A 92 -0.25 14.52 -13.41
N GLN A 93 0.49 14.55 -14.53
CA GLN A 93 1.94 14.39 -14.55
C GLN A 93 2.62 15.52 -13.80
N THR A 94 2.21 16.77 -14.04
CA THR A 94 2.74 17.95 -13.35
C THR A 94 2.51 17.85 -11.84
N LYS A 95 1.34 17.37 -11.40
CA LYS A 95 1.05 17.16 -9.98
C LYS A 95 1.97 16.08 -9.37
N LYS A 96 2.20 14.97 -10.07
CA LYS A 96 3.14 13.92 -9.64
C LYS A 96 4.57 14.45 -9.55
N LEU A 97 5.05 15.12 -10.59
CA LEU A 97 6.39 15.72 -10.64
C LEU A 97 6.59 16.77 -9.53
N LYS A 98 5.59 17.62 -9.25
CA LYS A 98 5.66 18.56 -8.12
C LYS A 98 5.80 17.85 -6.78
N LYS A 99 5.07 16.75 -6.58
CA LYS A 99 5.16 15.94 -5.35
C LYS A 99 6.53 15.27 -5.23
N GLU A 100 7.04 14.70 -6.32
CA GLU A 100 8.37 14.10 -6.37
C GLU A 100 9.45 15.15 -6.12
N LEU A 101 9.39 16.32 -6.75
CA LEU A 101 10.29 17.44 -6.52
C LEU A 101 10.29 17.89 -5.06
N LEU A 102 9.12 17.99 -4.43
CA LEU A 102 9.03 18.32 -3.01
C LEU A 102 9.73 17.27 -2.14
N ASN A 103 9.50 15.99 -2.44
CA ASN A 103 10.13 14.89 -1.70
C ASN A 103 11.65 14.88 -1.92
N THR A 104 12.12 15.02 -3.16
CA THR A 104 13.56 15.06 -3.46
C THR A 104 14.24 16.26 -2.80
N ARG A 105 13.57 17.41 -2.73
CA ARG A 105 14.06 18.59 -2.01
C ARG A 105 14.16 18.33 -0.51
N LYS A 106 13.17 17.67 0.10
CA LYS A 106 13.22 17.28 1.52
C LYS A 106 14.36 16.30 1.78
N THR A 107 14.49 15.25 0.96
CA THR A 107 15.58 14.29 1.10
C THR A 107 16.94 14.93 0.89
N LEU A 108 17.05 15.89 -0.04
CA LEU A 108 18.29 16.63 -0.27
C LEU A 108 18.65 17.49 0.96
N ASP A 109 17.68 18.20 1.53
CA ASP A 109 17.88 18.99 2.76
C ASP A 109 18.30 18.11 3.94
N GLU A 110 17.68 16.95 4.11
CA GLU A 110 18.06 15.98 5.14
C GLU A 110 19.48 15.42 4.93
N VAL A 111 19.82 15.03 3.70
CA VAL A 111 21.16 14.54 3.35
C VAL A 111 22.19 15.65 3.55
N GLN A 112 21.92 16.88 3.13
CA GLN A 112 22.79 18.03 3.34
C GLN A 112 23.00 18.29 4.84
N LYS A 113 21.94 18.29 5.65
CA LYS A 113 22.03 18.47 7.11
C LYS A 113 22.87 17.37 7.77
N ARG A 114 22.69 16.11 7.35
CA ARG A 114 23.46 14.97 7.86
C ARG A 114 24.92 14.99 7.40
N ALA A 115 25.18 15.45 6.18
CA ALA A 115 26.52 15.53 5.60
C ALA A 115 27.31 16.74 6.11
N LYS A 116 26.62 17.83 6.46
CA LYS A 116 27.22 19.09 6.91
C LYS A 116 28.33 18.95 7.95
N PRO A 117 28.15 18.27 9.10
CA PRO A 117 29.22 18.16 10.10
C PRO A 117 30.49 17.50 9.55
N TYR A 118 30.37 16.54 8.63
CA TYR A 118 31.52 15.90 8.01
C TYR A 118 32.21 16.81 7.00
N LEU A 119 31.42 17.50 6.16
CA LEU A 119 31.95 18.47 5.21
C LEU A 119 32.63 19.65 5.92
N ASP A 120 32.06 20.13 7.03
CA ASP A 120 32.63 21.19 7.85
C ASP A 120 34.01 20.78 8.38
N ILE A 121 34.17 19.55 8.90
CA ILE A 121 35.47 19.00 9.34
C ILE A 121 36.46 18.90 8.17
N ILE A 122 36.03 18.36 7.02
CA ILE A 122 36.92 18.21 5.87
C ILE A 122 37.44 19.58 5.40
N ASN A 123 36.55 20.58 5.34
CA ASN A 123 36.87 21.94 4.93
C ASN A 123 37.75 22.68 5.95
N GLU A 124 37.49 22.52 7.25
CA GLU A 124 38.26 23.17 8.32
C GLU A 124 39.73 22.71 8.33
N TYR A 125 39.95 21.40 8.19
CA TYR A 125 41.29 20.82 8.27
C TYR A 125 42.05 20.87 6.94
N ASN A 126 41.36 20.97 5.80
CA ASN A 126 41.88 21.14 4.42
C ASN A 126 43.23 20.43 4.15
N HIS A 127 43.38 19.20 4.65
CA HIS A 127 44.65 18.49 4.62
C HIS A 127 44.66 17.49 3.45
N PRO A 128 45.73 17.45 2.63
CA PRO A 128 45.85 16.45 1.58
C PRO A 128 45.78 15.04 2.20
N ASN A 129 44.89 14.18 1.69
CA ASN A 129 44.57 12.83 2.18
C ASN A 129 43.59 12.71 3.37
N LEU A 130 43.04 13.81 3.91
CA LEU A 130 42.06 13.73 5.01
C LEU A 130 40.85 12.88 4.64
N GLU A 131 40.30 13.08 3.44
CA GLU A 131 39.14 12.33 2.95
C GLU A 131 39.43 10.82 2.90
N LYS A 132 40.63 10.43 2.47
CA LYS A 132 41.03 9.02 2.39
C LYS A 132 41.13 8.37 3.77
N GLU A 133 41.77 9.04 4.73
CA GLU A 133 41.85 8.52 6.11
C GLU A 133 40.49 8.52 6.81
N PHE A 134 39.67 9.55 6.59
CA PHE A 134 38.30 9.60 7.09
C PHE A 134 37.48 8.41 6.57
N ASN A 135 37.48 8.19 5.25
CA ASN A 135 36.77 7.06 4.63
C ASN A 135 37.25 5.71 5.15
N LYS A 136 38.55 5.54 5.38
CA LYS A 136 39.12 4.33 5.97
C LYS A 136 38.61 4.08 7.39
N GLN A 137 38.50 5.13 8.21
CA GLN A 137 37.98 5.02 9.56
C GLN A 137 36.47 4.73 9.58
N VAL A 138 35.70 5.36 8.67
CA VAL A 138 34.28 5.05 8.48
C VAL A 138 34.07 3.59 8.07
N ALA A 139 34.89 3.07 7.16
CA ALA A 139 34.82 1.66 6.75
C ALA A 139 35.06 0.71 7.93
N LYS A 140 36.11 0.93 8.73
CA LYS A 140 36.35 0.13 9.94
C LYS A 140 35.20 0.20 10.94
N LEU A 141 34.63 1.40 11.12
CA LEU A 141 33.50 1.58 12.03
C LEU A 141 32.28 0.78 11.56
N LYS A 142 32.01 0.79 10.25
CA LYS A 142 30.96 -0.03 9.63
C LYS A 142 31.19 -1.52 9.91
N ASP A 143 32.39 -2.03 9.66
CA ASP A 143 32.71 -3.45 9.88
C ASP A 143 32.51 -3.88 11.34
N ASN A 144 32.85 -3.00 12.29
CA ASN A 144 32.60 -3.24 13.71
C ASN A 144 31.10 -3.32 14.04
N PHE A 145 30.28 -2.41 13.48
CA PHE A 145 28.83 -2.44 13.68
C PHE A 145 28.18 -3.67 13.04
N ASP A 146 28.61 -4.05 11.84
CA ASP A 146 28.12 -5.24 11.15
C ASP A 146 28.42 -6.49 12.00
N SER A 147 29.65 -6.62 12.51
CA SER A 147 30.06 -7.72 13.40
C SER A 147 29.22 -7.77 14.69
N ALA A 148 28.97 -6.62 15.31
CA ALA A 148 28.14 -6.54 16.53
C ALA A 148 26.68 -6.92 16.25
N LEU A 149 26.14 -6.51 15.10
CA LEU A 149 24.78 -6.85 14.67
C LEU A 149 24.64 -8.34 14.39
N GLU A 150 25.63 -8.95 13.73
CA GLU A 150 25.66 -10.39 13.49
C GLU A 150 25.74 -11.17 14.79
N HIS A 151 26.59 -10.75 15.72
CA HIS A 151 26.69 -11.36 17.05
C HIS A 151 25.35 -11.27 17.81
N HIS A 152 24.69 -10.11 17.80
CA HIS A 152 23.39 -9.95 18.42
C HIS A 152 22.32 -10.86 17.79
N ARG A 153 22.29 -10.95 16.46
CA ARG A 153 21.39 -11.86 15.72
C ARG A 153 21.67 -13.33 16.04
N PHE A 154 22.94 -13.69 16.18
CA PHE A 154 23.34 -15.05 16.56
C PHE A 154 22.81 -15.41 17.95
N LEU A 155 23.02 -14.55 18.95
CA LEU A 155 22.51 -14.75 20.31
C LEU A 155 20.99 -14.91 20.33
N LYS A 156 20.27 -14.08 19.56
CA LYS A 156 18.80 -14.20 19.46
C LYS A 156 18.35 -15.55 18.92
N ARG A 157 19.00 -16.05 17.86
CA ARG A 157 18.70 -17.39 17.32
C ARG A 157 18.99 -18.49 18.35
N GLN A 158 20.07 -18.36 19.11
CA GLN A 158 20.41 -19.32 20.15
C GLN A 158 19.35 -19.33 21.26
N GLU A 159 18.93 -18.16 21.76
CA GLU A 159 17.84 -18.04 22.74
C GLU A 159 16.54 -18.68 22.24
N GLU A 160 16.19 -18.46 20.98
CA GLU A 160 14.99 -19.05 20.35
C GLU A 160 15.09 -20.58 20.26
N GLN A 161 16.26 -21.09 19.89
CA GLN A 161 16.50 -22.54 19.79
C GLN A 161 16.45 -23.21 21.16
N GLU A 162 17.02 -22.59 22.19
CA GLU A 162 16.92 -23.08 23.56
C GLU A 162 15.48 -23.11 24.07
N ARG A 163 14.70 -22.04 23.81
CA ARG A 163 13.26 -22.01 24.13
C ARG A 163 12.49 -23.13 23.43
N PHE A 164 12.79 -23.37 22.16
CA PHE A 164 12.17 -24.46 21.40
C PHE A 164 12.50 -25.84 21.99
N ASN A 165 13.77 -26.06 22.35
CA ASN A 165 14.20 -27.30 22.98
C ASN A 165 13.53 -27.51 24.34
N GLN A 166 13.47 -26.49 25.20
CA GLN A 166 12.76 -26.53 26.48
C GLN A 166 11.28 -26.87 26.31
N GLN A 167 10.62 -26.25 25.33
CA GLN A 167 9.21 -26.53 25.04
C GLN A 167 9.00 -27.99 24.57
N ARG A 168 9.92 -28.49 23.75
CA ARG A 168 9.90 -29.89 23.30
C ARG A 168 10.10 -30.86 24.46
N GLU A 169 11.06 -30.59 25.34
CA GLU A 169 11.32 -31.41 26.53
C GLU A 169 10.11 -31.44 27.46
N LEU A 170 9.50 -30.29 27.74
CA LEU A 170 8.29 -30.20 28.56
C LEU A 170 7.14 -31.03 27.97
N ARG A 171 6.95 -30.96 26.65
CA ARG A 171 5.93 -31.76 25.95
C ARG A 171 6.20 -33.26 26.08
N ASN A 172 7.46 -33.68 25.94
CA ASN A 172 7.85 -35.08 26.10
C ASN A 172 7.62 -35.57 27.53
N GLN A 173 7.97 -34.76 28.54
CA GLN A 173 7.72 -35.10 29.96
C GLN A 173 6.23 -35.26 30.24
N LEU A 174 5.40 -34.33 29.73
CA LEU A 174 3.95 -34.38 29.89
C LEU A 174 3.35 -35.63 29.22
N HIS A 175 3.87 -36.02 28.05
CA HIS A 175 3.46 -37.25 27.38
C HIS A 175 3.79 -38.49 28.22
N LEU A 176 5.01 -38.56 28.76
CA LEU A 176 5.46 -39.67 29.59
C LEU A 176 4.63 -39.77 30.89
N GLU A 177 4.33 -38.64 31.52
CA GLU A 177 3.47 -38.61 32.71
C GLU A 177 2.05 -39.11 32.39
N GLN A 178 1.49 -38.73 31.24
CA GLN A 178 0.18 -39.23 30.79
C GLN A 178 0.20 -40.74 30.53
N GLU A 179 1.26 -41.27 29.92
CA GLU A 179 1.41 -42.71 29.71
C GLU A 179 1.51 -43.47 31.03
N GLN A 180 2.31 -42.98 31.98
CA GLN A 180 2.42 -43.57 33.32
C GLN A 180 1.06 -43.58 34.04
N LYS A 181 0.32 -42.47 34.00
CA LYS A 181 -1.03 -42.40 34.59
C LYS A 181 -1.99 -43.41 33.96
N LYS A 182 -1.96 -43.58 32.63
CA LYS A 182 -2.77 -44.59 31.94
C LYS A 182 -2.41 -46.01 32.37
N GLN A 183 -1.12 -46.31 32.49
CA GLN A 183 -0.65 -47.62 32.97
C GLN A 183 -1.11 -47.91 34.40
N LEU A 184 -1.02 -46.93 35.30
CA LEU A 184 -1.51 -47.05 36.67
C LEU A 184 -3.02 -47.31 36.72
N VAL A 185 -3.81 -46.56 35.95
CA VAL A 185 -5.27 -46.76 35.88
C VAL A 185 -5.61 -48.16 35.34
N GLU A 186 -4.89 -48.63 34.34
CA GLU A 186 -5.10 -49.97 33.77
C GLU A 186 -4.72 -51.07 34.78
N GLN A 187 -3.63 -50.90 35.53
CA GLN A 187 -3.23 -51.80 36.62
C GLN A 187 -4.29 -51.85 37.72
N GLU A 188 -4.76 -50.70 38.20
CA GLU A 188 -5.85 -50.64 39.20
C GLU A 188 -7.12 -51.35 38.71
N ARG A 189 -7.45 -51.22 37.41
CA ARG A 189 -8.59 -51.90 36.81
C ARG A 189 -8.40 -53.41 36.82
N GLN A 190 -7.23 -53.90 36.40
CA GLN A 190 -6.90 -55.34 36.41
C GLN A 190 -6.93 -55.90 37.84
N GLU A 191 -6.41 -55.18 38.83
CA GLU A 191 -6.48 -55.59 40.23
C GLU A 191 -7.92 -55.67 40.75
N LYS A 192 -8.77 -54.68 40.44
CA LYS A 192 -10.20 -54.70 40.78
C LYS A 192 -10.92 -55.88 40.14
N GLU A 193 -10.65 -56.17 38.87
CA GLU A 193 -11.21 -57.33 38.17
C GLU A 193 -10.75 -58.65 38.82
N ARG A 194 -9.46 -58.77 39.18
CA ARG A 194 -8.92 -59.94 39.89
C ARG A 194 -9.57 -60.12 41.26
N LEU A 195 -9.73 -59.05 42.03
CA LEU A 195 -10.41 -59.06 43.33
C LEU A 195 -11.88 -59.44 43.20
N ALA A 196 -12.58 -58.95 42.18
CA ALA A 196 -13.97 -59.31 41.90
C ALA A 196 -14.12 -60.80 41.54
N LEU A 197 -13.18 -61.35 40.75
CA LEU A 197 -13.13 -62.78 40.44
C LEU A 197 -12.92 -63.63 41.70
N LEU A 198 -11.95 -63.27 42.56
CA LEU A 198 -11.72 -63.94 43.83
C LEU A 198 -12.98 -63.92 44.71
N ARG A 199 -13.61 -62.76 44.83
CA ARG A 199 -14.85 -62.60 45.60
C ARG A 199 -16.01 -63.43 45.05
N ARG A 200 -16.11 -63.55 43.72
CA ARG A 200 -17.10 -64.43 43.07
C ARG A 200 -16.83 -65.90 43.36
N GLN A 201 -15.56 -66.32 43.31
CA GLN A 201 -15.16 -67.68 43.63
C GLN A 201 -15.45 -68.03 45.10
N GLU A 202 -15.18 -67.11 46.03
CA GLU A 202 -15.57 -67.25 47.45
C GLU A 202 -17.08 -67.41 47.62
N LEU A 203 -17.89 -66.59 46.95
CA LEU A 203 -19.36 -66.70 46.97
C LEU A 203 -19.87 -68.02 46.38
N GLU A 204 -19.26 -68.50 45.29
CA GLU A 204 -19.58 -69.82 44.70
C GLU A 204 -19.20 -70.98 45.63
N ASN A 205 -18.06 -70.88 46.33
CA ASN A 205 -17.66 -71.85 47.35
C ASN A 205 -18.61 -71.82 48.56
N GLN A 206 -19.08 -70.64 48.98
CA GLN A 206 -20.11 -70.50 50.03
C GLN A 206 -21.43 -71.13 49.59
N ARG A 207 -21.87 -70.92 48.34
CA ARG A 207 -23.08 -71.56 47.77
C ARG A 207 -22.97 -73.08 47.63
N LYS A 208 -21.78 -73.61 47.35
CA LYS A 208 -21.54 -75.08 47.36
C LYS A 208 -21.53 -75.67 48.77
N ASN A 209 -21.28 -74.83 49.79
CA ASN A 209 -21.32 -75.19 51.20
C ASN A 209 -22.65 -74.82 51.88
N GLU A 210 -23.65 -74.31 51.15
CA GLU A 210 -25.02 -74.17 51.66
C GLU A 210 -25.68 -75.56 51.72
N PRO A 211 -26.27 -75.97 52.86
CA PRO A 211 -26.95 -77.24 52.97
C PRO A 211 -28.16 -77.28 52.02
N LYS A 212 -28.35 -78.40 51.30
CA LYS A 212 -29.59 -78.68 50.56
C LYS A 212 -30.78 -78.39 51.48
N LYS A 213 -31.65 -77.45 51.09
CA LYS A 213 -32.94 -77.29 51.79
C LYS A 213 -33.69 -78.63 51.76
N PRO A 214 -34.26 -79.05 52.90
CA PRO A 214 -35.06 -80.27 52.95
C PRO A 214 -36.35 -80.08 52.15
N ASP A 215 -36.73 -81.15 51.47
CA ASP A 215 -38.08 -81.36 50.97
C ASP A 215 -39.00 -81.49 52.18
N ASN A 216 -39.97 -80.59 52.34
CA ASN A 216 -41.07 -80.83 53.28
C ASN A 216 -42.32 -80.08 52.86
N GLY A 217 -43.37 -80.86 52.64
CA GLY A 217 -44.68 -80.39 52.23
C GLY A 217 -45.55 -79.84 53.37
N ASN A 218 -46.69 -79.34 52.90
CA ASN A 218 -47.95 -79.02 53.57
C ASN A 218 -48.09 -77.72 54.37
N ASN A 219 -48.74 -76.72 53.73
CA ASN A 219 -50.14 -76.36 53.95
C ASN A 219 -50.73 -76.62 55.36
N ASN A 220 -51.13 -75.57 56.07
CA ASN A 220 -52.55 -75.15 56.08
C ASN A 220 -52.85 -73.95 57.00
N ASP A 221 -53.79 -73.14 56.49
CA ASP A 221 -54.72 -72.21 57.12
C ASP A 221 -54.84 -72.15 58.64
N TYR A 222 -54.98 -70.92 59.14
CA TYR A 222 -56.02 -70.58 60.13
C TYR A 222 -56.49 -69.12 59.95
N SER A 223 -57.75 -68.94 59.53
CA SER A 223 -58.59 -67.74 59.75
C SER A 223 -58.90 -67.55 61.24
N PRO A 224 -59.25 -66.35 61.72
CA PRO A 224 -60.69 -66.13 61.98
C PRO A 224 -61.20 -64.67 61.85
N SER A 225 -62.45 -64.56 61.40
CA SER A 225 -63.39 -63.42 61.46
C SER A 225 -63.06 -62.13 60.72
#